data_AF-A0A7V5TNZ2-F1
#
_entry.id   AF-A0A7V5TNZ2-F1
#
_cell.length_a   1.000
_cell.length_b   1.000
_cell.length_c   1.000
_cell.angle_alpha   90.00
_cell.angle_beta   90.00
_cell.angle_gamma   90.00
#
_symmetry.space_group_name_H-M   'P 1'
#
loop_
_entity.id
_entity.type
_entity.pdbx_description
1 polymer ?
#
loop_
_entity_poly.entity_id
_entity_poly.type
_entity_poly.pdbx_seq_one_letter_code
_entity_poly.pdbx_strand_id
1 'polypeptide(L)'
;MEDTSSPPTHRSLWRTSPPKVWLVAAIVVLTIILLLAAAFSALKFRRQPFLGLFTEQTLVINGVGEREWSGYAAGLHIPERILALDGHPLADSADLWRTLSRYSPGDTVVLTVRDERTGATRDVAVRLTTLPPDAFLNFFILPYTIGIIYLGIGLWVFLMQRHQDAGLVFTLLCAVLALDMGLLFDLYTLHMLSWFWVVAMAMTGSVLFHLALMFPQRVRFLTKVPWLRGLVYIPGLALV
;
A
#
# COMPACT_ATOMS: atom_id res chain seq x y z
N MET A 1 22.95 -58.51 -41.65
CA MET A 1 23.46 -58.41 -40.28
C MET A 1 23.54 -56.93 -40.00
N GLU A 2 22.38 -56.34 -39.69
CA GLU A 2 22.19 -54.94 -39.33
C GLU A 2 23.08 -54.56 -38.16
N ASP A 3 23.82 -53.45 -38.27
CA ASP A 3 24.33 -52.69 -37.13
C ASP A 3 23.66 -51.31 -37.14
N THR A 4 22.92 -51.05 -36.06
CA THR A 4 21.91 -50.02 -35.91
C THR A 4 22.54 -48.70 -35.49
N SER A 5 22.63 -47.74 -36.42
CA SER A 5 22.90 -46.34 -36.12
C SER A 5 21.64 -45.66 -35.56
N SER A 6 21.53 -45.58 -34.22
CA SER A 6 20.52 -44.77 -33.54
C SER A 6 21.00 -43.33 -33.41
N PRO A 7 20.26 -42.29 -33.88
CA PRO A 7 20.66 -40.91 -33.69
C PRO A 7 20.40 -40.45 -32.24
N PRO A 8 21.13 -39.44 -31.73
CA PRO A 8 20.89 -38.91 -30.41
C PRO A 8 19.53 -38.21 -30.38
N THR A 9 18.58 -38.75 -29.62
CA THR A 9 17.31 -38.09 -29.35
C THR A 9 17.57 -36.77 -28.62
N HIS A 10 17.50 -35.68 -29.36
CA HIS A 10 17.40 -34.32 -28.83
C HIS A 10 16.05 -34.21 -28.10
N ARG A 11 16.01 -34.66 -26.84
CA ARG A 11 14.93 -34.30 -25.90
C ARG A 11 15.09 -32.81 -25.65
N SER A 12 14.46 -32.00 -26.50
CA SER A 12 14.11 -30.63 -26.17
C SER A 12 13.22 -30.72 -24.94
N LEU A 13 13.85 -30.62 -23.76
CA LEU A 13 13.16 -30.50 -22.49
C LEU A 13 12.46 -29.16 -22.54
N TRP A 14 11.21 -29.18 -23.00
CA TRP A 14 10.18 -28.23 -22.60
C TRP A 14 10.14 -28.30 -21.07
N ARG A 15 11.08 -27.59 -20.44
CA ARG A 15 11.17 -27.45 -19.00
C ARG A 15 10.02 -26.54 -18.66
N THR A 16 8.83 -27.09 -18.59
CA THR A 16 7.65 -26.42 -18.06
C THR A 16 8.07 -25.87 -16.72
N SER A 17 8.21 -24.54 -16.62
CA SER A 17 8.55 -23.90 -15.35
C SER A 17 7.61 -24.46 -14.29
N PRO A 18 8.12 -24.82 -13.10
CA PRO A 18 7.28 -25.41 -12.07
C PRO A 18 6.09 -24.47 -11.80
N PRO A 19 4.88 -25.00 -11.51
CA PRO A 19 3.65 -24.21 -11.42
C PRO A 19 3.76 -23.01 -10.46
N LYS A 20 4.64 -23.10 -9.45
CA LYS A 20 4.97 -22.04 -8.49
C LYS A 20 5.57 -20.78 -9.15
N VAL A 21 6.39 -20.92 -10.19
CA VAL A 21 7.02 -19.78 -10.88
C VAL A 21 5.97 -18.94 -11.59
N TRP A 22 4.99 -19.61 -12.23
CA TRP A 22 3.88 -18.93 -12.88
C TRP A 22 2.96 -18.23 -11.88
N LEU A 23 2.73 -18.84 -10.72
CA LEU A 23 1.99 -18.20 -9.64
C LEU A 23 2.67 -16.91 -9.15
N VAL A 24 3.97 -16.97 -8.86
CA VAL A 24 4.73 -15.77 -8.42
C VAL A 24 4.78 -14.72 -9.53
N ALA A 25 4.96 -15.13 -10.79
CA ALA A 25 4.90 -14.20 -11.93
C ALA A 25 3.53 -13.50 -12.02
N ALA A 26 2.43 -14.23 -11.85
CA ALA A 26 1.09 -13.67 -11.86
C ALA A 26 0.88 -12.67 -10.72
N ILE A 27 1.41 -12.97 -9.52
CA ILE A 27 1.37 -12.05 -8.37
C ILE A 27 2.18 -10.79 -8.66
N VAL A 28 3.38 -10.89 -9.22
CA VAL A 28 4.20 -9.73 -9.61
C VAL A 28 3.48 -8.87 -10.65
N VAL A 29 2.86 -9.49 -11.65
CA VAL A 29 2.05 -8.77 -12.66
C VAL A 29 0.86 -8.07 -12.01
N LEU A 30 0.15 -8.75 -11.12
CA LEU A 30 -0.95 -8.15 -10.36
C LEU A 30 -0.46 -6.97 -9.51
N THR A 31 0.69 -7.10 -8.83
CA THR A 31 1.31 -6.02 -8.07
C THR A 31 1.60 -4.81 -8.96
N ILE A 32 2.18 -5.02 -10.15
CA ILE A 32 2.42 -3.94 -11.11
C ILE A 32 1.10 -3.24 -11.49
N ILE A 33 0.06 -4.00 -11.82
CA ILE A 33 -1.24 -3.46 -12.19
C ILE A 33 -1.84 -2.62 -11.05
N LEU A 34 -1.79 -3.12 -9.82
CA LEU A 34 -2.29 -2.41 -8.64
C LEU A 34 -1.51 -1.13 -8.35
N LEU A 35 -0.18 -1.14 -8.51
CA LEU A 35 0.65 0.07 -8.36
C LEU A 35 0.39 1.10 -9.47
N LEU A 36 0.12 0.66 -10.71
CA LEU A 36 -0.29 1.56 -11.79
C LEU A 36 -1.67 2.16 -11.50
N ALA A 37 -2.61 1.35 -10.99
CA ALA A 37 -3.92 1.84 -10.55
C ALA A 37 -3.79 2.86 -9.42
N ALA A 38 -2.94 2.60 -8.41
CA ALA A 38 -2.67 3.53 -7.33
C ALA A 38 -2.06 4.85 -7.81
N ALA A 39 -1.11 4.81 -8.76
CA ALA A 39 -0.56 6.01 -9.37
C ALA A 39 -1.61 6.81 -10.15
N PHE A 40 -2.47 6.12 -10.90
CA PHE A 40 -3.58 6.77 -11.61
C PHE A 40 -4.56 7.44 -10.63
N SER A 41 -4.94 6.75 -9.56
CA SER A 41 -5.77 7.28 -8.48
C SER A 41 -5.15 8.53 -7.85
N ALA A 42 -3.84 8.50 -7.54
CA ALA A 42 -3.14 9.64 -6.95
C ALA A 42 -3.09 10.86 -7.88
N LEU A 43 -2.86 10.64 -9.18
CA LEU A 43 -2.87 11.70 -10.19
C LEU A 43 -4.27 12.30 -10.38
N LYS A 44 -5.30 11.47 -10.35
CA LYS A 44 -6.70 11.92 -10.40
C LYS A 44 -7.04 12.75 -9.17
N PHE A 45 -6.67 12.28 -7.98
CA PHE A 45 -6.88 12.96 -6.71
C PHE A 45 -6.23 14.34 -6.67
N ARG A 46 -4.98 14.46 -7.16
CA ARG A 46 -4.24 15.73 -7.17
C ARG A 46 -4.95 16.85 -7.95
N ARG A 47 -5.85 16.50 -8.88
CA ARG A 47 -6.63 17.47 -9.68
C ARG A 47 -7.95 17.84 -9.01
N GLN A 48 -8.34 17.17 -7.92
CA GLN A 48 -9.59 17.40 -7.23
C GLN A 48 -9.45 18.41 -6.10
N PRO A 49 -10.53 19.11 -5.74
CA PRO A 49 -10.53 19.97 -4.57
C PRO A 49 -10.38 19.12 -3.30
N PHE A 50 -9.54 19.62 -2.40
CA PHE A 50 -9.19 19.01 -1.13
C PHE A 50 -9.88 19.74 0.02
N LEU A 51 -10.51 18.97 0.91
CA LEU A 51 -11.20 19.51 2.10
C LEU A 51 -10.25 20.02 3.18
N GLY A 52 -8.95 19.75 3.07
CA GLY A 52 -8.02 20.11 4.13
C GLY A 52 -8.07 19.16 5.33
N LEU A 53 -8.47 17.91 5.12
CA LEU A 53 -8.40 16.81 6.08
C LEU A 53 -8.56 15.47 5.36
N PHE A 54 -8.17 14.39 6.03
CA PHE A 54 -8.47 13.03 5.60
C PHE A 54 -9.60 12.42 6.43
N THR A 55 -10.32 11.50 5.82
CA THR A 55 -11.39 10.74 6.44
C THR A 55 -11.15 9.26 6.26
N GLU A 56 -11.72 8.45 7.14
CA GLU A 56 -11.86 7.01 6.98
C GLU A 56 -12.95 6.66 5.93
N GLN A 57 -13.10 5.37 5.63
CA GLN A 57 -14.14 4.85 4.72
C GLN A 57 -15.56 5.29 5.12
N THR A 58 -15.80 5.43 6.41
CA THR A 58 -17.09 5.82 6.99
C THR A 58 -17.26 7.33 7.11
N LEU A 59 -16.37 8.14 6.54
CA LEU A 59 -16.35 9.61 6.64
C LEU A 59 -16.06 10.14 8.05
N VAL A 60 -15.53 9.30 8.93
CA VAL A 60 -14.99 9.74 10.23
C VAL A 60 -13.64 10.42 9.97
N ILE A 61 -13.41 11.58 10.57
CA ILE A 61 -12.13 12.28 10.46
C ILE A 61 -11.06 11.42 11.15
N ASN A 62 -9.89 11.25 10.55
CA ASN A 62 -8.83 10.40 11.09
C ASN A 62 -7.75 11.16 11.88
N GLY A 63 -7.70 12.49 11.75
CA GLY A 63 -6.72 13.35 12.44
C GLY A 63 -5.31 13.28 11.86
N VAL A 64 -5.13 12.66 10.70
CA VAL A 64 -3.85 12.58 9.98
C VAL A 64 -3.71 13.83 9.09
N GLY A 65 -2.56 14.51 9.19
CA GLY A 65 -2.26 15.72 8.43
C GLY A 65 -1.77 16.87 9.30
N GLU A 66 -1.69 18.06 8.71
CA GLU A 66 -1.27 19.29 9.39
C GLU A 66 -2.48 20.09 9.89
N ARG A 67 -2.35 20.76 11.04
CA ARG A 67 -3.46 21.50 11.67
C ARG A 67 -3.88 22.73 10.85
N GLU A 68 -2.97 23.22 10.04
CA GLU A 68 -3.11 24.38 9.16
C GLU A 68 -3.97 24.08 7.92
N TRP A 69 -4.23 22.81 7.62
CA TRP A 69 -5.09 22.45 6.50
C TRP A 69 -6.52 22.95 6.73
N SER A 70 -7.18 23.37 5.65
CA SER A 70 -8.43 24.14 5.74
C SER A 70 -9.56 23.47 6.55
N GLY A 71 -9.66 22.13 6.51
CA GLY A 71 -10.65 21.38 7.28
C GLY A 71 -10.36 21.41 8.78
N TYR A 72 -9.13 21.10 9.18
CA TYR A 72 -8.71 21.17 10.58
C TYR A 72 -8.73 22.60 11.12
N ALA A 73 -8.30 23.58 10.32
CA ALA A 73 -8.34 25.00 10.66
C ALA A 73 -9.78 25.53 10.83
N ALA A 74 -10.76 24.91 10.15
CA ALA A 74 -12.18 25.21 10.35
C ALA A 74 -12.77 24.60 11.64
N GLY A 75 -11.95 23.89 12.44
CA GLY A 75 -12.35 23.33 13.73
C GLY A 75 -12.89 21.90 13.67
N LEU A 76 -12.72 21.22 12.54
CA LEU A 76 -13.07 19.80 12.40
C LEU A 76 -12.02 18.92 13.08
N HIS A 77 -12.47 17.92 13.82
CA HIS A 77 -11.58 17.08 14.61
C HIS A 77 -12.11 15.66 14.81
N ILE A 78 -11.22 14.75 15.20
CA ILE A 78 -11.60 13.44 15.72
C ILE A 78 -12.45 13.60 17.00
N PRO A 79 -13.52 12.80 17.20
CA PRO A 79 -14.03 11.72 16.35
C PRO A 79 -15.27 12.15 15.53
N GLU A 80 -15.29 13.36 14.94
CA GLU A 80 -16.45 13.81 14.15
C GLU A 80 -16.54 13.05 12.81
N ARG A 81 -17.78 12.79 12.38
CA ARG A 81 -18.13 12.15 11.11
C ARG A 81 -18.87 13.10 10.19
N ILE A 82 -18.47 13.16 8.92
CA ILE A 82 -19.18 13.94 7.90
C ILE A 82 -20.44 13.18 7.48
N LEU A 83 -21.59 13.87 7.53
CA LEU A 83 -22.89 13.33 7.13
C LEU A 83 -23.38 13.89 5.80
N ALA A 84 -23.08 15.17 5.53
CA ALA A 84 -23.55 15.86 4.34
C ALA A 84 -22.58 16.96 3.90
N LEU A 85 -22.65 17.31 2.63
CA LEU A 85 -21.95 18.44 2.02
C LEU A 85 -22.98 19.31 1.29
N ASP A 86 -23.10 20.57 1.68
CA ASP A 86 -24.11 21.53 1.20
C ASP A 86 -25.54 20.94 1.23
N GLY A 87 -25.86 20.18 2.29
CA GLY A 87 -27.15 19.53 2.46
C GLY A 87 -27.34 18.24 1.65
N HIS A 88 -26.37 17.83 0.82
CA HIS A 88 -26.38 16.52 0.16
C HIS A 88 -25.84 15.44 1.10
N PRO A 89 -26.65 14.43 1.49
CA PRO A 89 -26.19 13.34 2.34
C PRO A 89 -25.09 12.53 1.66
N LEU A 90 -24.11 12.12 2.45
CA LEU A 90 -22.96 11.32 2.02
C LEU A 90 -23.01 9.96 2.73
N ALA A 91 -22.97 8.85 1.98
CA ALA A 91 -22.93 7.52 2.58
C ALA A 91 -21.49 7.08 2.88
N ASP A 92 -20.57 7.35 1.95
CA ASP A 92 -19.19 6.88 1.98
C ASP A 92 -18.19 7.89 1.36
N SER A 93 -16.91 7.54 1.39
CA SER A 93 -15.85 8.34 0.79
C SER A 93 -16.03 8.50 -0.73
N ALA A 94 -16.57 7.51 -1.45
CA ALA A 94 -16.79 7.61 -2.89
C ALA A 94 -17.88 8.64 -3.25
N ASP A 95 -18.97 8.71 -2.47
CA ASP A 95 -20.00 9.75 -2.54
C ASP A 95 -19.40 11.14 -2.29
N LEU A 96 -18.54 11.25 -1.27
CA LEU A 96 -17.85 12.51 -0.95
C LEU A 96 -17.02 12.98 -2.15
N TRP A 97 -16.18 12.10 -2.70
CA TRP A 97 -15.33 12.45 -3.84
C TRP A 97 -16.12 12.76 -5.11
N ARG A 98 -17.22 12.04 -5.37
CA ARG A 98 -18.13 12.36 -6.49
C ARG A 98 -18.79 13.72 -6.31
N THR A 99 -19.20 14.07 -5.10
CA THR A 99 -19.82 15.36 -4.81
C THR A 99 -18.81 16.50 -4.91
N LEU A 100 -17.62 16.34 -4.31
CA LEU A 100 -16.52 17.29 -4.38
C LEU A 100 -16.05 17.58 -5.81
N SER A 101 -16.13 16.61 -6.72
CA SER A 101 -15.72 16.79 -8.11
C SER A 101 -16.52 17.85 -8.88
N ARG A 102 -17.64 18.33 -8.32
CA ARG A 102 -18.47 19.41 -8.89
C ARG A 102 -17.96 20.80 -8.51
N TYR A 103 -17.01 20.89 -7.58
CA TYR A 103 -16.49 22.14 -7.04
C TYR A 103 -15.07 22.42 -7.53
N SER A 104 -14.61 23.65 -7.32
CA SER A 104 -13.26 24.10 -7.63
C SER A 104 -12.46 24.42 -6.36
N PRO A 105 -11.12 24.27 -6.38
CA PRO A 105 -10.28 24.81 -5.32
C PRO A 105 -10.55 26.31 -5.14
N GLY A 106 -10.77 26.75 -3.90
CA GLY A 106 -11.13 28.11 -3.53
C GLY A 106 -12.58 28.28 -3.12
N ASP A 107 -13.48 27.37 -3.54
CA ASP A 107 -14.90 27.37 -3.14
C ASP A 107 -15.04 27.08 -1.64
N THR A 108 -16.12 27.59 -1.04
CA THR A 108 -16.47 27.28 0.35
C THR A 108 -17.69 26.38 0.35
N VAL A 109 -17.58 25.23 1.01
CA VAL A 109 -18.67 24.26 1.20
C VAL A 109 -19.03 24.15 2.66
N VAL A 110 -20.28 23.81 2.96
CA VAL A 110 -20.77 23.57 4.32
C VAL A 110 -20.83 22.07 4.57
N LEU A 111 -20.07 21.60 5.54
CA LEU A 111 -20.11 20.21 5.98
C LEU A 111 -21.02 20.09 7.20
N THR A 112 -22.01 19.20 7.12
CA THR A 112 -22.74 18.78 8.31
C THR A 112 -21.99 17.62 8.94
N VAL A 113 -21.51 17.82 10.16
CA VAL A 113 -20.74 16.82 10.91
C VAL A 113 -21.45 16.40 12.18
N ARG A 114 -21.18 15.17 12.64
CA ARG A 114 -21.68 14.61 13.89
C ARG A 114 -20.53 14.19 14.77
N ASP A 115 -20.55 14.61 16.03
CA ASP A 115 -19.66 14.06 17.05
C ASP A 115 -20.14 12.64 17.41
N GLU A 116 -19.33 11.61 17.10
CA GLU A 116 -19.66 10.21 17.36
C GLU A 116 -19.76 9.88 18.87
N ARG A 117 -19.22 10.72 19.76
CA ARG A 117 -19.31 10.53 21.21
C ARG A 117 -20.57 11.13 21.81
N THR A 118 -20.98 12.31 21.36
CA THR A 118 -22.13 13.04 21.92
C THR A 118 -23.40 12.93 21.08
N GLY A 119 -23.28 12.56 19.81
CA GLY A 119 -24.37 12.57 18.83
C GLY A 119 -24.75 13.97 18.34
N ALA A 120 -24.10 15.03 18.83
CA ALA A 120 -24.40 16.40 18.44
C ALA A 120 -23.99 16.64 16.99
N THR A 121 -24.85 17.35 16.24
CA THR A 121 -24.60 17.74 14.85
C THR A 121 -24.36 19.23 14.75
N ARG A 122 -23.44 19.63 13.87
CA ARG A 122 -23.18 21.04 13.55
C ARG A 122 -22.75 21.20 12.10
N ASP A 123 -22.93 22.41 11.58
CA ASP A 123 -22.49 22.79 10.25
C ASP A 123 -21.18 23.58 10.34
N VAL A 124 -20.22 23.23 9.50
CA VAL A 124 -18.90 23.86 9.45
C VAL A 124 -18.59 24.26 8.02
N ALA A 125 -18.34 25.56 7.80
CA ALA A 125 -17.91 26.08 6.51
C ALA A 125 -16.41 25.81 6.31
N VAL A 126 -16.06 25.11 5.24
CA VAL A 126 -14.69 24.74 4.90
C VAL A 126 -14.36 25.27 3.52
N ARG A 127 -13.22 25.97 3.41
CA ARG A 127 -12.70 26.39 2.12
C ARG A 127 -11.93 25.26 1.47
N LEU A 128 -12.33 24.88 0.26
CA LEU A 128 -11.64 23.88 -0.54
C LEU A 128 -10.29 24.43 -1.00
N THR A 129 -9.27 23.60 -0.91
CA THR A 129 -7.90 23.93 -1.33
C THR A 129 -7.42 22.91 -2.35
N THR A 130 -6.23 23.11 -2.91
CA THR A 130 -5.53 22.03 -3.60
C THR A 130 -4.76 21.21 -2.57
N LEU A 131 -4.58 19.91 -2.81
CA LEU A 131 -3.71 19.10 -1.95
C LEU A 131 -2.31 19.75 -1.85
N PRO A 132 -1.82 20.02 -0.62
CA PRO A 132 -0.51 20.62 -0.44
C PRO A 132 0.61 19.75 -1.07
N PRO A 133 1.61 20.36 -1.72
CA PRO A 133 2.69 19.60 -2.39
C PRO A 133 3.50 18.72 -1.42
N ASP A 134 3.73 19.22 -0.21
CA ASP A 134 4.34 18.54 0.93
C ASP A 134 3.53 17.31 1.37
N ALA A 135 2.21 17.45 1.51
CA ALA A 135 1.31 16.33 1.78
C ALA A 135 1.40 15.27 0.67
N PHE A 136 1.37 15.69 -0.59
CA PHE A 136 1.52 14.76 -1.71
C PHE A 136 2.89 14.08 -1.72
N LEU A 137 3.96 14.79 -1.35
CA LEU A 137 5.30 14.21 -1.24
C LEU A 137 5.36 13.16 -0.13
N ASN A 138 4.83 13.48 1.04
CA ASN A 138 4.90 12.65 2.25
C ASN A 138 4.00 11.42 2.19
N PHE A 139 2.74 11.59 1.74
CA PHE A 139 1.75 10.52 1.72
C PHE A 139 1.77 9.68 0.44
N PHE A 140 2.28 10.21 -0.67
CA PHE A 140 2.34 9.47 -1.94
C PHE A 140 3.78 9.24 -2.42
N ILE A 141 4.54 10.28 -2.77
CA ILE A 141 5.82 10.11 -3.48
C ILE A 141 6.83 9.27 -2.68
N LEU A 142 7.04 9.59 -1.40
CA LEU A 142 7.98 8.87 -0.55
C LEU A 142 7.62 7.38 -0.39
N PRO A 143 6.42 7.02 0.11
CA PRO A 143 6.05 5.61 0.26
C PRO A 143 5.96 4.88 -1.08
N TYR A 144 5.41 5.53 -2.12
CA TYR A 144 5.31 4.92 -3.45
C TYR A 144 6.70 4.59 -4.04
N THR A 145 7.67 5.49 -3.89
CA THR A 145 9.04 5.26 -4.36
C THR A 145 9.70 4.09 -3.63
N ILE A 146 9.50 3.99 -2.31
CA ILE A 146 9.96 2.86 -1.51
C ILE A 146 9.34 1.54 -2.03
N GLY A 147 8.03 1.56 -2.32
CA GLY A 147 7.35 0.40 -2.91
C GLY A 147 7.92 -0.01 -4.27
N ILE A 148 8.21 0.96 -5.15
CA ILE A 148 8.85 0.71 -6.45
C ILE A 148 10.25 0.12 -6.29
N ILE A 149 11.04 0.59 -5.30
CA ILE A 149 12.36 0.03 -4.99
C ILE A 149 12.23 -1.44 -4.58
N TYR A 150 11.31 -1.77 -3.68
CA TYR A 150 11.06 -3.16 -3.29
C TYR A 150 10.63 -4.02 -4.48
N LEU A 151 9.70 -3.53 -5.31
CA LEU A 151 9.29 -4.25 -6.52
C LEU A 151 10.47 -4.47 -7.48
N GLY A 152 11.33 -3.47 -7.68
CA GLY A 152 12.51 -3.56 -8.52
C GLY A 152 13.50 -4.62 -8.02
N ILE A 153 13.75 -4.65 -6.70
CA ILE A 153 14.59 -5.66 -6.06
C ILE A 153 13.96 -7.07 -6.20
N GLY A 154 12.65 -7.18 -5.95
CA GLY A 154 11.91 -8.43 -6.10
C GLY A 154 11.95 -8.96 -7.53
N LEU A 155 11.74 -8.10 -8.52
CA LEU A 155 11.80 -8.44 -9.94
C LEU A 155 13.22 -8.88 -10.35
N TRP A 156 14.25 -8.19 -9.86
CA TRP A 156 15.64 -8.57 -10.11
C TRP A 156 15.95 -9.97 -9.57
N VAL A 157 15.57 -10.24 -8.32
CA VAL A 157 15.75 -11.56 -7.70
C VAL A 157 14.92 -12.62 -8.42
N PHE A 158 13.69 -12.32 -8.83
CA PHE A 158 12.87 -13.22 -9.61
C PHE A 158 13.56 -13.63 -10.91
N LEU A 159 14.08 -12.66 -11.67
CA LEU A 159 14.75 -12.93 -12.94
C LEU A 159 16.03 -13.77 -12.77
N MET A 160 16.81 -13.52 -11.71
CA MET A 160 18.05 -14.23 -11.44
C MET A 160 17.85 -15.60 -10.77
N GLN A 161 16.88 -15.72 -9.88
CA GLN A 161 16.72 -16.85 -8.96
C GLN A 161 15.37 -17.55 -9.08
N ARG A 162 14.60 -17.38 -10.17
CA ARG A 162 13.31 -18.09 -10.41
C ARG A 162 13.35 -19.61 -10.29
N HIS A 163 14.52 -20.23 -10.33
CA HIS A 163 14.68 -21.68 -10.16
C HIS A 163 14.92 -22.12 -8.71
N GLN A 164 15.14 -21.18 -7.79
CA GLN A 164 15.36 -21.45 -6.37
C GLN A 164 14.11 -21.05 -5.58
N ASP A 165 13.64 -21.93 -4.70
CA ASP A 165 12.45 -21.66 -3.89
C ASP A 165 12.61 -20.40 -3.02
N ALA A 166 13.80 -20.18 -2.45
CA ALA A 166 14.09 -18.98 -1.64
C ALA A 166 13.95 -17.67 -2.44
N GLY A 167 14.36 -17.66 -3.71
CA GLY A 167 14.22 -16.49 -4.59
C GLY A 167 12.75 -16.16 -4.88
N LEU A 168 11.91 -17.18 -5.03
CA LEU A 168 10.46 -17.02 -5.24
C LEU A 168 9.76 -16.44 -4.00
N VAL A 169 10.07 -16.94 -2.80
CA VAL A 169 9.48 -16.42 -1.55
C VAL A 169 9.96 -15.00 -1.26
N PHE A 170 11.23 -14.70 -1.50
CA PHE A 170 11.76 -13.33 -1.35
C PHE A 170 11.10 -12.36 -2.33
N THR A 171 10.92 -12.76 -3.60
CA THR A 171 10.17 -11.97 -4.60
C THR A 171 8.77 -11.65 -4.10
N LEU A 172 8.09 -12.64 -3.53
CA LEU A 172 6.74 -12.48 -3.03
C LEU A 172 6.69 -11.54 -1.82
N LEU A 173 7.69 -11.59 -0.93
CA LEU A 173 7.83 -10.62 0.17
C LEU A 173 7.97 -9.19 -0.37
N CYS A 174 8.86 -9.00 -1.34
CA CYS A 174 9.05 -7.70 -1.97
C CYS A 174 7.78 -7.20 -2.68
N ALA A 175 7.03 -8.08 -3.33
CA ALA A 175 5.77 -7.74 -3.99
C ALA A 175 4.70 -7.28 -3.00
N VAL A 176 4.59 -7.94 -1.84
CA VAL A 176 3.64 -7.56 -0.80
C VAL A 176 4.06 -6.25 -0.12
N LEU A 177 5.34 -6.08 0.24
CA LEU A 177 5.84 -4.82 0.79
C LEU A 177 5.68 -3.64 -0.18
N ALA A 178 5.81 -3.90 -1.49
CA ALA A 178 5.52 -2.91 -2.51
C ALA A 178 4.05 -2.47 -2.52
N LEU A 179 3.11 -3.40 -2.29
CA LEU A 179 1.69 -3.08 -2.17
C LEU A 179 1.38 -2.31 -0.88
N ASP A 180 1.95 -2.73 0.26
CA ASP A 180 1.75 -2.05 1.55
C ASP A 180 2.13 -0.57 1.47
N MET A 181 3.26 -0.28 0.83
CA MET A 181 3.75 1.10 0.65
C MET A 181 3.05 1.83 -0.51
N GLY A 182 2.80 1.15 -1.63
CA GLY A 182 2.26 1.77 -2.84
C GLY A 182 0.77 2.09 -2.80
N LEU A 183 -0.01 1.37 -1.98
CA LEU A 183 -1.46 1.60 -1.80
C LEU A 183 -1.76 2.53 -0.61
N LEU A 184 -0.74 2.97 0.12
CA LEU A 184 -0.91 3.79 1.33
C LEU A 184 -1.66 5.10 1.05
N PHE A 185 -1.40 5.73 -0.09
CA PHE A 185 -2.12 6.96 -0.46
C PHE A 185 -3.61 6.71 -0.73
N ASP A 186 -3.95 5.61 -1.41
CA ASP A 186 -5.35 5.25 -1.68
C ASP A 186 -6.10 4.95 -0.38
N LEU A 187 -5.42 4.31 0.59
CA LEU A 187 -5.93 4.04 1.94
C LEU A 187 -6.40 5.31 2.65
N TYR A 188 -5.72 6.45 2.50
CA TYR A 188 -6.11 7.72 3.14
C TYR A 188 -7.10 8.56 2.32
N THR A 189 -7.31 8.23 1.05
CA THR A 189 -8.04 9.10 0.11
C THR A 189 -9.30 8.44 -0.43
N LEU A 190 -9.18 7.68 -1.52
CA LEU A 190 -10.31 7.13 -2.26
C LEU A 190 -10.83 5.82 -1.65
N HIS A 191 -10.00 5.10 -0.89
CA HIS A 191 -10.32 3.82 -0.27
C HIS A 191 -10.83 2.75 -1.25
N MET A 192 -10.44 2.84 -2.54
CA MET A 192 -10.88 1.90 -3.58
C MET A 192 -10.06 0.60 -3.57
N LEU A 193 -8.79 0.69 -3.16
CA LEU A 193 -7.82 -0.40 -3.12
C LEU A 193 -7.54 -0.87 -1.68
N SER A 194 -8.28 -0.36 -0.69
CA SER A 194 -8.08 -0.70 0.73
C SER A 194 -8.17 -2.20 1.00
N TRP A 195 -9.06 -2.91 0.31
CA TRP A 195 -9.16 -4.37 0.44
C TRP A 195 -7.86 -5.09 0.04
N PHE A 196 -7.23 -4.67 -1.06
CA PHE A 196 -5.94 -5.22 -1.50
C PHE A 196 -4.83 -4.90 -0.51
N TRP A 197 -4.85 -3.70 0.09
CA TRP A 197 -3.90 -3.31 1.12
C TRP A 197 -4.04 -4.16 2.40
N VAL A 198 -5.27 -4.44 2.85
CA VAL A 198 -5.50 -5.33 4.01
C VAL A 198 -5.01 -6.76 3.73
N VAL A 199 -5.27 -7.28 2.53
CA VAL A 199 -4.76 -8.59 2.11
C VAL A 199 -3.23 -8.59 2.07
N ALA A 200 -2.60 -7.53 1.54
CA ALA A 200 -1.15 -7.39 1.52
C ALA A 200 -0.57 -7.39 2.94
N MET A 201 -1.10 -6.57 3.83
CA MET A 201 -0.69 -6.52 5.24
C MET A 201 -0.79 -7.88 5.94
N ALA A 202 -1.87 -8.62 5.71
CA ALA A 202 -2.04 -9.97 6.25
C ALA A 202 -1.01 -10.96 5.65
N MET A 203 -0.72 -10.83 4.36
CA MET A 203 0.28 -11.66 3.68
C MET A 203 1.70 -11.36 4.16
N THR A 204 2.04 -10.12 4.51
CA THR A 204 3.40 -9.74 4.96
C THR A 204 3.89 -10.65 6.08
N GLY A 205 3.07 -10.91 7.10
CA GLY A 205 3.41 -11.81 8.20
C GLY A 205 3.58 -13.27 7.77
N SER A 206 2.67 -13.78 6.93
CA SER A 206 2.72 -15.16 6.42
C SER A 206 3.97 -15.42 5.59
N VAL A 207 4.32 -14.48 4.72
CA VAL A 207 5.45 -14.59 3.79
C VAL A 207 6.77 -14.45 4.55
N LEU A 208 6.83 -13.52 5.51
CA LEU A 208 7.99 -13.36 6.38
C LEU A 208 8.24 -14.63 7.20
N PHE A 209 7.17 -15.25 7.73
CA PHE A 209 7.26 -16.51 8.46
C PHE A 209 7.73 -17.66 7.54
N HIS A 210 7.18 -17.75 6.33
CA HIS A 210 7.61 -18.74 5.35
C HIS A 210 9.09 -18.56 4.96
N LEU A 211 9.55 -17.32 4.79
CA LEU A 211 10.95 -17.00 4.53
C LEU A 211 11.84 -17.42 5.71
N ALA A 212 11.42 -17.15 6.94
CA ALA A 212 12.15 -17.57 8.15
C ALA A 212 12.29 -19.09 8.24
N LEU A 213 11.25 -19.85 7.87
CA LEU A 213 11.30 -21.31 7.81
C LEU A 213 12.16 -21.85 6.65
N MET A 214 12.21 -21.14 5.52
CA MET A 214 13.01 -21.51 4.34
C MET A 214 14.50 -21.16 4.46
N PHE A 215 14.86 -20.26 5.37
CA PHE A 215 16.25 -20.01 5.75
C PHE A 215 16.64 -20.71 7.07
N PRO A 216 16.66 -22.05 7.17
CA PRO A 216 17.37 -22.74 8.24
C PRO A 216 18.88 -22.80 7.92
N GLN A 217 19.44 -21.76 7.29
CA GLN A 217 20.87 -21.65 7.16
C GLN A 217 21.41 -21.15 8.48
N ARG A 218 21.90 -22.09 9.31
CA ARG A 218 22.83 -21.77 10.38
C ARG A 218 23.95 -20.95 9.76
N VAL A 219 23.87 -19.63 9.90
CA VAL A 219 24.94 -18.68 9.63
C VAL A 219 26.15 -19.21 10.39
N ARG A 220 27.07 -19.90 9.71
CA ARG A 220 28.26 -20.54 10.30
C ARG A 220 29.11 -19.54 11.11
N PHE A 221 28.93 -18.24 10.86
CA PHE A 221 29.54 -17.13 11.57
C PHE A 221 28.94 -16.92 12.99
N LEU A 222 27.64 -17.16 13.17
CA LEU A 222 26.90 -17.02 14.44
C LEU A 222 26.94 -18.29 15.33
N THR A 223 27.62 -19.34 14.87
CA THR A 223 28.12 -20.43 15.73
C THR A 223 29.45 -20.07 16.41
N LYS A 224 30.20 -19.08 15.90
CA LYS A 224 31.49 -18.67 16.48
C LYS A 224 31.37 -17.52 17.48
N VAL A 225 30.34 -16.67 17.38
CA VAL A 225 30.19 -15.49 18.24
C VAL A 225 28.74 -15.36 18.75
N PRO A 226 28.35 -16.05 19.84
CA PRO A 226 26.97 -16.13 20.30
C PRO A 226 26.39 -14.79 20.82
N TRP A 227 27.24 -13.82 21.22
CA TRP A 227 26.79 -12.53 21.75
C TRP A 227 26.14 -11.62 20.69
N LEU A 228 26.41 -11.84 19.39
CA LEU A 228 25.81 -11.05 18.30
C LEU A 228 24.29 -11.26 18.21
N ARG A 229 23.77 -12.36 18.77
CA ARG A 229 22.32 -12.58 18.87
C ARG A 229 21.65 -11.57 19.81
N GLY A 230 22.35 -11.11 20.84
CA GLY A 230 21.84 -10.08 21.76
C GLY A 230 21.77 -8.70 21.12
N LEU A 231 22.71 -8.38 20.22
CA LEU A 231 22.78 -7.10 19.52
C LEU A 231 21.56 -6.82 18.64
N VAL A 232 20.90 -7.85 18.10
CA VAL A 232 19.65 -7.71 17.32
C VAL A 232 18.49 -7.19 18.17
N TYR A 233 18.52 -7.42 19.49
CA TYR A 233 17.49 -6.94 20.42
C TYR A 233 17.79 -5.56 21.00
N ILE A 234 19.01 -5.02 20.80
CA ILE A 234 19.40 -3.70 21.34
C ILE A 234 18.54 -2.57 20.76
N PRO A 235 18.22 -2.51 19.46
CA PRO A 235 17.31 -1.50 18.95
C PRO A 235 15.90 -1.62 19.53
N GLY A 236 15.43 -2.84 19.81
CA GLY A 236 14.12 -3.09 20.43
C GLY A 236 14.06 -2.71 21.92
N LEU A 237 15.16 -2.88 22.65
CA LEU A 237 15.32 -2.45 24.03
C LEU A 237 15.59 -0.95 24.17
N ALA A 238 16.21 -0.33 23.17
CA ALA A 238 16.43 1.13 23.13
C ALA A 238 15.14 1.91 22.78
N LEU A 239 14.10 1.21 22.31
CA LEU A 239 12.80 1.78 21.98
C LEU A 239 11.76 1.64 23.11
N VAL A 240 12.15 1.06 24.25
CA VAL A 240 11.38 1.00 25.51
C VAL A 240 11.99 1.98 26.50
#